data_AF-A0A7Y4VMI4-F1
#
_entry.id   AF-A0A7Y4VMI4-F1
#
_cell.length_a   1.000
_cell.length_b   1.000
_cell.length_c   1.000
_cell.angle_alpha   90.00
_cell.angle_beta   90.00
_cell.angle_gamma   90.00
#
_symmetry.space_group_name_H-M   'P 1'
#
loop_
_entity.id
_entity.type
_entity.pdbx_description
1 polymer ?
#
loop_
_entity_poly.entity_id
_entity_poly.type
_entity_poly.pdbx_seq_one_letter_code
_entity_poly.pdbx_strand_id
1 'polypeptide(L)'
;MKFITKYIDFKTRALKTLLKLGLMIIIFFVLSLFTDHSSWIISLSILGVWFSTYFVYYFVSHEGAVVTEVEFLEQQMIITGYRFNTHWRKEFNIPASSIQIKSQGKGRGNVEYYFRVSSQNHSIKINYDFNWDYPSLLGMFHEFKRIKGEKIIFDEKYFLDIMEKKAQGLSTSDITFEKEVKK
;
A
#
# COMPACT_ATOMS: atom_id res chain seq x y z
N MET A 1 13.14 17.17 -9.55
CA MET A 1 13.67 15.81 -9.29
C MET A 1 12.58 14.79 -9.62
N LYS A 2 12.89 13.65 -10.24
CA LYS A 2 11.88 12.67 -10.69
C LYS A 2 12.19 11.27 -10.18
N PHE A 3 11.18 10.60 -9.64
CA PHE A 3 11.22 9.23 -9.14
C PHE A 3 10.23 8.37 -9.93
N ILE A 4 10.63 7.15 -10.29
CA ILE A 4 9.83 6.25 -11.13
C ILE A 4 9.93 4.84 -10.55
N THR A 5 8.81 4.12 -10.53
CA THR A 5 8.77 2.69 -10.25
C THR A 5 8.09 1.92 -11.38
N LYS A 6 8.29 0.60 -11.40
CA LYS A 6 7.68 -0.29 -12.37
C LYS A 6 6.16 -0.36 -12.16
N TYR A 7 5.44 -0.10 -13.23
CA TYR A 7 4.01 -0.36 -13.28
C TYR A 7 3.75 -1.87 -13.22
N ILE A 8 2.82 -2.26 -12.35
CA ILE A 8 2.28 -3.62 -12.30
C ILE A 8 0.88 -3.54 -12.91
N ASP A 9 0.54 -4.41 -13.84
CA ASP A 9 -0.80 -4.41 -14.45
C ASP A 9 -1.88 -4.79 -13.42
N PHE A 10 -3.07 -4.21 -13.56
CA PHE A 10 -4.22 -4.54 -12.74
C PHE A 10 -4.55 -6.04 -12.82
N LYS A 11 -4.43 -6.66 -14.01
CA LYS A 11 -4.68 -8.10 -14.18
C LYS A 11 -3.77 -8.95 -13.29
N THR A 12 -2.48 -8.60 -13.21
CA THR A 12 -1.52 -9.30 -12.36
C THR A 12 -1.85 -9.14 -10.87
N ARG A 13 -2.28 -7.95 -10.43
CA ARG A 13 -2.72 -7.72 -9.06
C ARG A 13 -4.00 -8.49 -8.73
N ALA A 14 -4.99 -8.40 -9.60
CA ALA A 14 -6.27 -9.08 -9.45
C ALA A 14 -6.09 -10.61 -9.41
N LEU A 15 -5.25 -11.18 -10.28
CA LEU A 15 -4.97 -12.61 -10.30
C LEU A 15 -4.33 -13.10 -8.99
N LYS A 16 -3.37 -12.35 -8.42
CA LYS A 16 -2.77 -12.68 -7.12
C LYS A 16 -3.80 -12.71 -5.99
N THR A 17 -4.76 -11.78 -6.01
CA THR A 17 -5.87 -11.76 -5.03
C THR A 17 -6.82 -12.93 -5.28
N LEU A 18 -7.21 -13.18 -6.52
CA LEU A 18 -8.10 -14.28 -6.90
C LEU A 18 -7.50 -15.65 -6.58
N LEU A 19 -6.18 -15.85 -6.74
CA LEU A 19 -5.50 -17.09 -6.36
C LEU A 19 -5.66 -17.40 -4.87
N LYS A 20 -5.52 -16.40 -4.00
CA LYS A 20 -5.73 -16.58 -2.55
C LYS A 20 -7.16 -16.99 -2.22
N LEU A 21 -8.12 -16.38 -2.91
CA LEU A 21 -9.54 -16.71 -2.73
C LEU A 21 -9.91 -18.08 -3.32
N GLY A 22 -9.31 -18.45 -4.46
CA GLY A 22 -9.49 -19.75 -5.10
C GLY A 22 -9.08 -20.90 -4.18
N LEU A 23 -8.00 -20.72 -3.40
CA LEU A 23 -7.57 -21.70 -2.41
C LEU A 23 -8.62 -21.87 -1.29
N MET A 24 -9.28 -20.79 -0.86
CA MET A 24 -10.41 -20.89 0.08
C MET A 24 -11.62 -21.61 -0.53
N ILE A 25 -11.93 -21.37 -1.81
CA ILE A 25 -13.01 -22.07 -2.51
C ILE A 25 -12.75 -23.58 -2.56
N ILE A 26 -11.52 -23.99 -2.86
CA ILE A 26 -11.15 -25.42 -2.90
C ILE A 26 -11.30 -26.06 -1.53
N ILE A 27 -10.79 -25.43 -0.46
CA ILE A 27 -10.96 -25.92 0.92
C ILE A 27 -12.45 -26.08 1.24
N PHE A 28 -13.24 -25.08 0.88
CA PHE A 28 -14.68 -25.12 1.13
C PHE A 28 -15.37 -26.23 0.36
N PHE A 29 -15.07 -26.39 -0.93
CA PHE A 29 -15.60 -27.45 -1.78
C PHE A 29 -15.29 -28.84 -1.19
N VAL A 30 -14.06 -29.05 -0.71
CA VAL A 30 -13.67 -30.32 -0.06
C VAL A 30 -14.47 -30.57 1.22
N LEU A 31 -14.62 -29.57 2.08
CA LEU A 31 -15.41 -29.70 3.31
C LEU A 31 -16.88 -30.03 3.02
N SER A 32 -17.40 -29.48 1.94
CA SER A 32 -18.80 -29.63 1.58
C SER A 32 -19.15 -31.02 1.02
N LEU A 33 -18.16 -31.82 0.58
CA LEU A 33 -18.35 -33.24 0.23
C LEU A 33 -18.74 -34.11 1.44
N PHE A 34 -18.58 -33.61 2.67
CA PHE A 34 -18.87 -34.32 3.92
C PHE A 34 -20.15 -33.83 4.60
N THR A 35 -20.97 -33.03 3.93
CA THR A 35 -22.20 -32.42 4.48
C THR A 35 -23.45 -32.80 3.67
N ASP A 36 -24.59 -32.88 4.35
CA ASP A 36 -25.88 -33.19 3.73
C ASP A 36 -26.29 -32.17 2.64
N HIS A 37 -27.11 -32.63 1.68
CA HIS A 37 -27.48 -31.83 0.50
C HIS A 37 -28.24 -30.52 0.84
N SER A 38 -29.00 -30.48 1.93
CA SER A 38 -29.71 -29.27 2.36
C SER A 38 -28.77 -28.22 2.96
N SER A 39 -27.81 -28.65 3.79
CA SER A 39 -26.80 -27.76 4.38
C SER A 39 -25.80 -27.26 3.33
N TRP A 40 -25.56 -28.04 2.28
CA TRP A 40 -24.78 -27.62 1.10
C TRP A 40 -25.34 -26.36 0.42
N ILE A 41 -26.65 -26.35 0.11
CA ILE A 41 -27.28 -25.25 -0.65
C ILE A 41 -27.24 -23.95 0.16
N ILE A 42 -27.53 -24.04 1.46
CA ILE A 42 -27.47 -22.90 2.37
C ILE A 42 -26.05 -22.36 2.46
N SER A 43 -25.06 -23.25 2.58
CA SER A 43 -23.66 -22.82 2.74
C SER A 43 -23.06 -22.21 1.47
N LEU A 44 -23.42 -22.72 0.29
CA LEU A 44 -23.08 -22.09 -0.99
C LEU A 44 -23.68 -20.69 -1.13
N SER A 45 -24.93 -20.51 -0.68
CA SER A 45 -25.62 -19.22 -0.75
C SER A 45 -24.92 -18.18 0.13
N ILE A 46 -24.56 -18.56 1.36
CA ILE A 46 -23.81 -17.70 2.30
C ILE A 46 -22.46 -17.31 1.71
N LEU A 47 -21.73 -18.28 1.14
CA LEU A 47 -20.47 -18.01 0.47
C LEU A 47 -20.62 -17.07 -0.72
N GLY A 48 -21.63 -17.29 -1.56
CA GLY A 48 -21.88 -16.44 -2.72
C GLY A 48 -22.07 -14.98 -2.31
N VAL A 49 -22.84 -14.74 -1.24
CA VAL A 49 -23.04 -13.40 -0.68
C VAL A 49 -21.73 -12.84 -0.09
N TRP A 50 -21.00 -13.65 0.68
CA TRP A 50 -19.71 -13.23 1.26
C TRP A 50 -18.68 -12.89 0.18
N PHE A 51 -18.61 -13.67 -0.89
CA PHE A 51 -17.72 -13.44 -2.01
C PHE A 51 -18.12 -12.21 -2.81
N SER A 52 -19.42 -12.02 -3.06
CA SER A 52 -19.93 -10.84 -3.77
C SER A 52 -19.63 -9.56 -3.00
N THR A 53 -19.90 -9.56 -1.70
CA THR A 53 -19.59 -8.42 -0.81
C THR A 53 -18.09 -8.18 -0.70
N TYR A 54 -17.26 -9.23 -0.59
CA TYR A 54 -15.80 -9.12 -0.66
C TYR A 54 -15.32 -8.54 -1.99
N PHE A 55 -15.89 -9.00 -3.11
CA PHE A 55 -15.51 -8.54 -4.44
C PHE A 55 -15.87 -7.06 -4.62
N VAL A 56 -17.08 -6.65 -4.24
CA VAL A 56 -17.48 -5.24 -4.24
C VAL A 56 -16.57 -4.42 -3.34
N TYR A 57 -16.33 -4.86 -2.10
CA TYR A 57 -15.40 -4.20 -1.19
C TYR A 57 -13.99 -4.09 -1.78
N TYR A 58 -13.47 -5.16 -2.40
CA TYR A 58 -12.15 -5.18 -3.02
C TYR A 58 -12.06 -4.16 -4.15
N PHE A 59 -13.04 -4.11 -5.05
CA PHE A 59 -13.07 -3.17 -6.17
C PHE A 59 -13.21 -1.71 -5.71
N VAL A 60 -14.08 -1.45 -4.74
CA VAL A 60 -14.27 -0.10 -4.17
C VAL A 60 -13.04 0.34 -3.36
N SER A 61 -12.40 -0.58 -2.63
CA SER A 61 -11.25 -0.26 -1.77
C SER A 61 -9.92 -0.23 -2.53
N HIS A 62 -9.77 -1.06 -3.57
CA HIS A 62 -8.62 -1.09 -4.49
C HIS A 62 -8.82 -0.20 -5.72
N GLU A 63 -9.79 0.74 -5.66
CA GLU A 63 -9.70 2.02 -6.35
C GLU A 63 -8.39 2.80 -6.04
N GLY A 64 -7.61 2.29 -5.08
CA GLY A 64 -6.20 2.57 -4.82
C GLY A 64 -5.41 2.72 -6.11
N ALA A 65 -5.26 3.97 -6.48
CA ALA A 65 -4.52 4.43 -7.62
C ALA A 65 -3.03 4.07 -7.42
N VAL A 66 -2.47 3.24 -8.31
CA VAL A 66 -1.06 2.85 -8.20
C VAL A 66 -0.20 3.98 -8.67
N VAL A 67 0.50 4.61 -7.74
CA VAL A 67 1.45 5.67 -8.03
C VAL A 67 2.71 5.06 -8.64
N THR A 68 3.01 5.42 -9.88
CA THR A 68 4.17 4.92 -10.63
C THR A 68 5.25 5.98 -10.78
N GLU A 69 4.89 7.25 -10.66
CA GLU A 69 5.82 8.35 -10.84
C GLU A 69 5.49 9.49 -9.89
N VAL A 70 6.56 10.09 -9.35
CA VAL A 70 6.51 11.28 -8.52
C VAL A 70 7.57 12.25 -9.03
N GLU A 71 7.14 13.42 -9.45
CA GLU A 71 8.00 14.47 -9.96
C GLU A 71 7.87 15.74 -9.11
N PHE A 72 9.00 16.33 -8.76
CA PHE A 72 9.10 17.58 -8.03
C PHE A 72 9.57 18.68 -8.99
N LEU A 73 8.72 19.69 -9.20
CA LEU A 73 8.96 20.87 -10.02
C LEU A 73 8.82 22.11 -9.13
N GLU A 74 9.94 22.72 -8.76
CA GLU A 74 9.98 23.90 -7.89
C GLU A 74 9.12 23.73 -6.62
N GLN A 75 7.93 24.33 -6.57
CA GLN A 75 6.99 24.27 -5.45
C GLN A 75 5.83 23.29 -5.66
N GLN A 76 5.89 22.47 -6.70
CA GLN A 76 4.86 21.52 -7.08
C GLN A 76 5.37 20.08 -7.01
N MET A 77 4.50 19.19 -6.58
CA MET A 77 4.68 17.75 -6.62
C MET A 77 3.60 17.17 -7.55
N ILE A 78 4.04 16.62 -8.67
CA ILE A 78 3.20 15.92 -9.64
C ILE A 78 3.26 14.43 -9.32
N ILE A 79 2.10 13.85 -9.07
CA ILE A 79 1.95 12.42 -8.80
C ILE A 79 1.18 11.81 -9.95
N THR A 80 1.77 10.78 -10.53
CA THR A 80 1.24 10.09 -11.69
C THR A 80 1.07 8.62 -11.39
N GLY A 81 0.01 8.02 -11.92
CA GLY A 81 -0.28 6.63 -11.68
C GLY A 81 -1.36 6.03 -12.57
N TYR A 82 -1.80 4.85 -12.19
CA TYR A 82 -2.82 4.08 -12.90
C TYR A 82 -3.97 3.69 -11.98
N ARG A 83 -5.20 3.81 -12.48
CA ARG A 83 -6.43 3.29 -11.86
C ARG A 83 -7.14 2.45 -12.91
N PHE A 84 -7.32 1.15 -12.65
CA PHE A 84 -7.90 0.20 -13.64
C PHE A 84 -7.30 0.37 -15.05
N ASN A 85 -5.97 0.52 -15.12
CA ASN A 85 -5.19 0.73 -16.36
C ASN A 85 -5.41 2.08 -17.05
N THR A 86 -6.26 2.95 -16.49
CA THR A 86 -6.39 4.33 -16.92
C THR A 86 -5.34 5.17 -16.22
N HIS A 87 -4.56 5.91 -17.00
CA HIS A 87 -3.55 6.83 -16.50
C HIS A 87 -4.22 8.04 -15.83
N TRP A 88 -3.68 8.48 -14.70
CA TRP A 88 -4.12 9.70 -14.03
C TRP A 88 -2.91 10.50 -13.55
N ARG A 89 -3.11 11.81 -13.43
CA ARG A 89 -2.11 12.78 -12.97
C ARG A 89 -2.78 13.70 -11.96
N LYS A 90 -2.11 13.97 -10.84
CA LYS A 90 -2.56 14.94 -9.82
C LYS A 90 -1.39 15.81 -9.40
N GLU A 91 -1.68 17.07 -9.15
CA GLU A 91 -0.68 18.07 -8.80
C GLU A 91 -0.94 18.58 -7.39
N PHE A 92 0.12 18.72 -6.62
CA PHE A 92 0.10 19.18 -5.24
C PHE A 92 1.00 20.40 -5.12
N ASN A 93 0.44 21.50 -4.65
CA ASN A 93 1.22 22.65 -4.22
C ASN A 93 1.90 22.31 -2.89
N ILE A 94 3.22 22.13 -2.88
CA ILE A 94 4.00 21.64 -1.72
C ILE A 94 3.82 22.54 -0.49
N PRO A 95 3.95 23.89 -0.60
CA PRO A 95 3.60 24.81 0.49
C PRO A 95 2.24 24.56 1.16
N ALA A 96 1.22 24.24 0.37
CA ALA A 96 -0.16 24.01 0.85
C ALA A 96 -0.47 22.54 1.18
N SER A 97 0.50 21.63 1.00
CA SER A 97 0.31 20.19 1.17
C SER A 97 1.04 19.67 2.39
N SER A 98 0.63 18.52 2.91
CA SER A 98 1.37 17.77 3.94
C SER A 98 1.69 16.37 3.46
N ILE A 99 2.85 15.86 3.87
CA ILE A 99 3.24 14.47 3.69
C ILE A 99 3.33 13.79 5.05
N GLN A 100 2.72 12.63 5.19
CA GLN A 100 2.76 11.84 6.42
C GLN A 100 3.26 10.43 6.12
N ILE A 101 4.18 9.93 6.94
CA ILE A 101 4.57 8.52 6.91
C ILE A 101 3.53 7.71 7.69
N LYS A 102 3.00 6.67 7.06
CA LYS A 102 2.02 5.76 7.65
C LYS A 102 2.50 4.33 7.51
N SER A 103 2.09 3.48 8.44
CA SER A 103 2.35 2.05 8.42
C SER A 103 1.12 1.26 7.99
N GLN A 104 1.35 0.12 7.36
CA GLN A 104 0.33 -0.88 7.04
C GLN A 104 0.87 -2.26 7.37
N GLY A 105 0.06 -3.06 8.07
CA GLY A 105 0.39 -4.46 8.33
C GLY A 105 0.34 -5.30 7.04
N LYS A 106 1.34 -6.15 6.87
CA LYS A 106 1.48 -7.13 5.78
C LYS A 106 1.53 -8.55 6.35
N GLY A 107 0.53 -8.90 7.15
CA GLY A 107 0.43 -10.19 7.86
C GLY A 107 1.61 -10.46 8.80
N ARG A 108 1.65 -11.64 9.45
CA ARG A 108 2.76 -12.22 10.26
C ARG A 108 3.75 -11.21 10.90
N GLY A 109 3.27 -10.17 11.58
CA GLY A 109 4.12 -9.16 12.24
C GLY A 109 4.94 -8.25 11.30
N ASN A 110 4.80 -8.39 9.98
CA ASN A 110 5.44 -7.51 9.02
C ASN A 110 4.65 -6.22 8.86
N VAL A 111 5.37 -5.11 8.89
CA VAL A 111 4.83 -3.78 8.61
C VAL A 111 5.49 -3.27 7.33
N GLU A 112 4.78 -2.49 6.55
CA GLU A 112 5.33 -1.74 5.41
C GLU A 112 4.93 -0.27 5.56
N TYR A 113 5.71 0.62 4.97
CA TYR A 113 5.48 2.06 5.10
C TYR A 113 5.03 2.67 3.77
N TYR A 114 4.10 3.60 3.86
CA TYR A 114 3.54 4.33 2.73
C TYR A 114 3.40 5.82 3.09
N PHE A 115 3.38 6.70 2.10
CA PHE A 115 3.14 8.12 2.33
C PHE A 115 1.69 8.47 2.07
N ARG A 116 1.12 9.30 2.94
CA ARG A 116 -0.14 9.99 2.68
C ARG A 116 0.17 11.45 2.38
N VAL A 117 -0.03 11.87 1.13
CA VAL A 117 0.07 13.27 0.71
C VAL A 117 -1.33 13.85 0.71
N SER A 118 -1.55 14.95 1.43
CA SER A 118 -2.86 15.59 1.57
C SER A 118 -2.76 17.08 1.26
N SER A 119 -3.72 17.59 0.49
CA SER A 119 -3.94 19.02 0.26
C SER A 119 -5.44 19.30 0.26
N GLN A 120 -5.88 20.24 1.09
CA GLN A 120 -7.28 20.68 1.25
C GLN A 120 -8.28 19.51 1.30
N ASN A 121 -8.83 19.11 0.14
CA ASN A 121 -9.89 18.11 0.01
C ASN A 121 -9.46 16.81 -0.69
N HIS A 122 -8.19 16.65 -1.05
CA HIS A 122 -7.71 15.43 -1.68
C HIS A 122 -6.50 14.85 -0.97
N SER A 123 -6.49 13.51 -0.86
CA SER A 123 -5.34 12.77 -0.39
C SER A 123 -4.98 11.67 -1.36
N ILE A 124 -3.68 11.38 -1.45
CA ILE A 124 -3.14 10.26 -2.22
C ILE A 124 -2.22 9.46 -1.31
N LYS A 125 -2.24 8.14 -1.50
CA LYS A 125 -1.33 7.22 -0.85
C LYS A 125 -0.25 6.80 -1.85
N ILE A 126 1.01 7.06 -1.55
CA ILE A 126 2.17 6.60 -2.32
C ILE A 126 2.71 5.35 -1.62
N ASN A 127 2.99 4.29 -2.38
CA ASN A 127 3.44 2.99 -1.88
C ASN A 127 2.41 2.20 -1.06
N TYR A 128 1.11 2.41 -1.27
CA TYR A 128 0.07 1.62 -0.60
C TYR A 128 0.08 0.15 -1.04
N ASP A 129 0.44 -0.10 -2.30
CA ASP A 129 0.54 -1.45 -2.88
C ASP A 129 1.97 -2.04 -2.83
N PHE A 130 2.86 -1.43 -2.04
CA PHE A 130 4.25 -1.89 -1.86
C PHE A 130 5.04 -1.99 -3.17
N ASN A 131 4.82 -1.02 -4.07
CA ASN A 131 5.41 -0.97 -5.39
C ASN A 131 6.65 -0.05 -5.47
N TRP A 132 7.09 0.56 -4.36
CA TRP A 132 8.27 1.39 -4.29
C TRP A 132 9.33 0.77 -3.38
N ASP A 133 10.59 0.97 -3.75
CA ASP A 133 11.73 0.68 -2.90
C ASP A 133 11.93 1.77 -1.82
N TYR A 134 12.46 1.38 -0.67
CA TYR A 134 12.69 2.29 0.45
C TYR A 134 13.65 3.45 0.12
N PRO A 135 14.77 3.26 -0.60
CA PRO A 135 15.62 4.37 -1.04
C PRO A 135 14.86 5.46 -1.82
N SER A 136 14.03 5.08 -2.79
CA SER A 136 13.20 6.03 -3.54
C SER A 136 12.22 6.78 -2.63
N LEU A 137 11.59 6.09 -1.67
CA LEU A 137 10.68 6.71 -0.72
C LEU A 137 11.38 7.71 0.19
N LEU A 138 12.54 7.34 0.75
CA LEU A 138 13.35 8.25 1.55
C LEU A 138 13.73 9.49 0.75
N GLY A 139 14.18 9.31 -0.50
CA GLY A 139 14.50 10.41 -1.42
C GLY A 139 13.31 11.35 -1.65
N MET A 140 12.11 10.81 -1.91
CA MET A 140 10.90 11.62 -2.07
C MET A 140 10.54 12.42 -0.81
N PHE A 141 10.67 11.81 0.37
CA PHE A 141 10.34 12.47 1.63
C PHE A 141 11.29 13.62 1.92
N HIS A 142 12.60 13.39 1.76
CA HIS A 142 13.62 14.42 1.93
C HIS A 142 13.43 15.56 0.94
N GLU A 143 13.15 15.26 -0.33
CA GLU A 143 12.92 16.28 -1.36
C GLU A 143 11.67 17.12 -1.05
N PHE A 144 10.58 16.49 -0.62
CA PHE A 144 9.38 17.21 -0.18
C PHE A 144 9.69 18.17 0.98
N LYS A 145 10.39 17.69 2.02
CA LYS A 145 10.75 18.51 3.20
C LYS A 145 11.70 19.65 2.83
N ARG A 146 12.68 19.39 1.96
CA ARG A 146 13.63 20.37 1.46
C ARG A 146 12.92 21.52 0.74
N ILE A 147 12.01 21.20 -0.18
CA ILE A 147 11.25 22.21 -0.94
C ILE A 147 10.32 22.99 -0.02
N LYS A 148 9.64 22.31 0.90
CA LYS A 148 8.71 22.96 1.83
C LYS A 148 9.41 23.85 2.87
N GLY A 149 10.73 23.65 3.09
CA GLY A 149 11.48 24.34 4.13
C GLY A 149 11.18 23.83 5.54
N GLU A 150 10.64 22.61 5.66
CA GLU A 150 10.31 21.99 6.95
C GLU A 150 11.48 21.16 7.48
N LYS A 151 11.76 21.28 8.77
CA LYS A 151 12.65 20.35 9.47
C LYS A 151 11.95 19.02 9.73
N ILE A 152 12.72 17.94 9.72
CA ILE A 152 12.23 16.60 10.09
C ILE A 152 12.01 16.58 11.60
N ILE A 153 10.78 16.32 12.03
CA ILE A 153 10.43 16.22 13.44
C ILE A 153 10.77 14.84 14.02
N PHE A 154 10.77 14.71 15.35
CA PHE A 154 11.19 13.48 16.04
C PHE A 154 10.41 12.23 15.58
N ASP A 155 9.09 12.32 15.48
CA ASP A 155 8.25 11.20 15.05
C ASP A 155 8.57 10.76 13.62
N GLU A 156 8.83 11.72 12.73
CA GLU A 156 9.25 11.43 11.36
C GLU A 156 10.61 10.75 11.34
N LYS A 157 11.57 11.22 12.16
CA LYS A 157 12.90 10.62 12.28
C LYS A 157 12.85 9.16 12.70
N TYR A 158 11.96 8.80 13.62
CA TYR A 158 11.77 7.40 14.02
C TYR A 158 11.37 6.52 12.84
N PHE A 159 10.42 6.97 12.02
CA PHE A 159 9.99 6.19 10.85
C PHE A 159 11.06 6.12 9.77
N LEU A 160 11.81 7.20 9.55
CA LEU A 160 12.91 7.24 8.59
C LEU A 160 14.01 6.25 8.96
N ASP A 161 14.43 6.18 10.23
CA ASP A 161 15.41 5.19 10.71
C ASP A 161 14.98 3.75 10.42
N ILE A 162 13.70 3.43 10.65
CA ILE A 162 13.18 2.10 10.33
C ILE A 162 13.16 1.85 8.83
N MET A 163 12.77 2.84 8.02
CA MET A 163 12.76 2.74 6.56
C MET A 163 14.18 2.57 6.00
N GLU A 164 15.19 3.23 6.58
CA GLU A 164 16.60 3.08 6.23
C GLU A 164 17.11 1.66 6.53
N LYS A 165 16.81 1.11 7.71
CA LYS A 165 17.13 -0.28 8.04
C LYS A 165 16.48 -1.27 7.07
N LYS A 166 15.24 -1.02 6.66
CA LYS A 166 14.58 -1.83 5.63
C LYS A 166 15.18 -1.67 4.25
N ALA A 167 15.68 -0.48 3.90
CA ALA A 167 16.44 -0.28 2.67
C ALA A 167 17.73 -1.13 2.63
N GLN A 168 18.31 -1.43 3.79
CA GLN A 168 19.46 -2.33 3.95
C GLN A 168 19.08 -3.82 3.96
N GLY A 169 17.79 -4.16 3.85
CA GLY A 169 17.29 -5.53 3.79
C GLY A 169 16.86 -6.13 5.13
N LEU A 170 16.87 -5.36 6.22
CA LEU A 170 16.41 -5.83 7.53
C LEU A 170 14.88 -5.97 7.56
N SER A 171 14.37 -7.04 8.16
CA SER A 171 12.94 -7.20 8.38
C SER A 171 12.46 -6.41 9.60
N THR A 172 11.14 -6.23 9.72
CA THR A 172 10.55 -5.51 10.89
C THR A 172 10.86 -6.25 12.20
N SER A 173 10.91 -7.58 12.17
CA SER A 173 11.29 -8.42 13.31
C SER A 173 12.74 -8.21 13.70
N ASP A 174 13.66 -8.15 12.74
CA ASP A 174 15.10 -7.98 13.02
C ASP A 174 15.37 -6.63 13.70
N ILE A 175 14.69 -5.58 13.24
CA ILE A 175 14.78 -4.23 13.79
C ILE A 175 14.24 -4.16 15.23
N THR A 176 13.19 -4.93 15.51
CA THR A 176 12.58 -4.99 16.85
C THR A 176 13.50 -5.74 17.81
N PHE A 177 14.03 -6.89 17.38
CA PHE A 177 14.96 -7.70 18.15
C PHE A 177 16.27 -6.95 18.46
N GLU A 178 16.83 -6.21 17.51
CA GLU A 178 18.04 -5.39 17.72
C GLU A 178 17.84 -4.32 18.81
N LYS A 179 16.62 -3.78 18.94
CA LYS A 179 16.28 -2.79 19.99
C LYS A 179 16.13 -3.42 21.37
N GLU A 180 15.70 -4.67 21.45
CA GLU A 180 15.57 -5.39 22.73
C GLU A 180 16.92 -5.85 23.27
N VAL A 181 17.86 -6.24 22.39
CA VAL A 181 19.21 -6.67 22.78
C VAL A 181 20.11 -5.50 23.23
N LYS A 182 19.83 -4.28 22.76
CA LYS A 182 20.60 -3.06 23.10
C LYS A 182 20.05 -2.29 24.31
N LYS A 183 19.02 -2.80 24.99
CA LYS A 183 18.49 -2.27 26.25
C LYS A 183 19.12 -3.00 27.43
#